data_AF-A0A1B6DMF3-F1
#
_entry.id   AF-A0A1B6DMF3-F1
#
_cell.length_a   1.000
_cell.length_b   1.000
_cell.length_c   1.000
_cell.angle_alpha   90.00
_cell.angle_beta   90.00
_cell.angle_gamma   90.00
#
_symmetry.space_group_name_H-M   'P 1'
#
loop_
_entity.id
_entity.type
_entity.pdbx_description
1 polymer ?
#
loop_
_entity_poly.entity_id
_entity_poly.type
_entity_poly.pdbx_seq_one_letter_code
_entity_poly.pdbx_strand_id
1 'polypeptide(L)'
;RLVPMYSSNIAIWVSFISHSLLSLYILRKINMATSESVNLDQVNVDQAKSMKDFIMSYNKLSELCFNDCVWDFTTRNVKEQEDKCAVNCTEKFLKTHQRITQRFQEYQIIANENVLAATQKLGGKQVQ
;
A
#
# COMPACT_ATOMS: atom_id res chain seq x y z
N ARG A 1 -28.90 -41.52 41.37
CA ARG A 1 -27.67 -41.65 42.19
C ARG A 1 -26.55 -40.90 41.45
N LEU A 2 -26.46 -39.58 41.67
CA LEU A 2 -25.25 -38.82 41.33
C LEU A 2 -24.17 -39.26 42.31
N VAL A 3 -23.05 -39.78 41.80
CA VAL A 3 -21.80 -39.78 42.55
C VAL A 3 -21.00 -38.58 42.02
N PRO A 4 -20.75 -37.56 42.85
CA PRO A 4 -19.81 -36.50 42.56
C PRO A 4 -18.39 -36.98 42.92
N MET A 5 -17.40 -36.67 42.10
CA MET A 5 -16.03 -36.43 42.58
C MET A 5 -15.46 -35.20 41.89
N TYR A 6 -15.42 -34.11 42.66
CA TYR A 6 -14.76 -32.84 42.40
C TYR A 6 -13.26 -33.08 42.12
N SER A 7 -12.84 -33.04 40.85
CA SER A 7 -11.42 -32.89 40.45
C SER A 7 -11.25 -32.28 39.06
N SER A 8 -12.32 -32.25 38.25
CA SER A 8 -12.30 -31.74 36.88
C SER A 8 -12.38 -30.21 36.80
N ASN A 9 -13.01 -29.54 37.78
CA ASN A 9 -13.14 -28.07 37.76
C ASN A 9 -11.78 -27.36 37.85
N ILE A 10 -10.83 -27.86 38.65
CA ILE A 10 -9.49 -27.27 38.75
C ILE A 10 -8.72 -27.44 37.44
N ALA A 11 -8.79 -28.63 36.82
CA ALA A 11 -8.16 -28.89 35.52
C ALA A 11 -8.75 -28.00 34.41
N ILE A 12 -10.06 -27.80 34.41
CA ILE A 12 -10.75 -26.89 33.48
C ILE A 12 -10.30 -25.45 33.75
N TRP A 13 -10.28 -24.99 35.01
CA TRP A 13 -9.82 -23.65 35.39
C TRP A 13 -8.36 -23.38 35.00
N VAL A 14 -7.45 -24.33 35.23
CA VAL A 14 -6.04 -24.23 34.82
C VAL A 14 -5.90 -24.21 33.29
N SER A 15 -6.75 -24.94 32.57
CA SER A 15 -6.77 -24.94 31.10
C SER A 15 -7.32 -23.63 30.53
N PHE A 16 -8.30 -23.02 31.20
CA PHE A 16 -8.85 -21.70 30.85
C PHE A 16 -7.84 -20.59 31.15
N ILE A 17 -7.22 -20.57 32.33
CA ILE A 17 -6.21 -19.57 32.69
C ILE A 17 -4.99 -19.65 31.78
N SER A 18 -4.52 -20.86 31.44
CA SER A 18 -3.40 -21.02 30.51
C SER A 18 -3.77 -20.56 29.09
N HIS A 19 -4.98 -20.84 28.60
CA HIS A 19 -5.46 -20.28 27.32
C HIS A 19 -5.62 -18.76 27.37
N SER A 20 -6.16 -18.19 28.46
CA SER A 20 -6.31 -16.74 28.61
C SER A 20 -4.96 -16.03 28.69
N LEU A 21 -3.98 -16.59 29.40
CA LEU A 21 -2.62 -16.06 29.48
C LEU A 21 -1.87 -16.22 28.15
N LEU A 22 -2.05 -17.34 27.45
CA LEU A 22 -1.49 -17.55 26.11
C LEU A 22 -2.13 -16.60 25.10
N SER A 23 -3.45 -16.35 25.21
CA SER A 23 -4.18 -15.37 24.41
C SER A 23 -3.70 -13.94 24.69
N LEU A 24 -3.49 -13.56 25.95
CA LEU A 24 -2.90 -12.26 26.32
C LEU A 24 -1.44 -12.13 25.85
N TYR A 25 -0.65 -13.20 25.93
CA TYR A 25 0.74 -13.23 25.44
C TYR A 25 0.79 -13.12 23.91
N ILE A 26 -0.11 -13.79 23.20
CA ILE A 26 -0.26 -13.70 21.75
C ILE A 26 -0.79 -12.31 21.35
N LEU A 27 -1.80 -11.75 22.03
CA LEU A 27 -2.28 -10.38 21.81
C LEU A 27 -1.19 -9.34 22.08
N ARG A 28 -0.34 -9.55 23.09
CA ARG A 28 0.81 -8.69 23.40
C ARG A 28 1.95 -8.86 22.38
N LYS A 29 2.17 -10.06 21.84
CA LYS A 29 3.11 -10.34 20.73
C LYS A 29 2.61 -9.79 19.39
N ILE A 30 1.30 -9.82 19.13
CA ILE A 30 0.66 -9.19 17.96
C ILE A 30 0.79 -7.66 18.05
N ASN A 31 0.57 -7.05 19.21
CA ASN A 31 0.84 -5.62 19.43
C ASN A 31 2.34 -5.25 19.27
N MET A 32 3.25 -6.22 19.37
CA MET A 32 4.69 -6.02 19.15
C MET A 32 5.09 -6.15 17.66
N ALA A 33 4.15 -6.48 16.78
CA ALA A 33 4.29 -6.45 15.32
C ALA A 33 3.44 -5.29 14.76
N THR A 34 3.86 -4.06 15.08
CA THR A 34 3.54 -2.80 14.36
C THR A 34 2.39 -2.87 13.34
N SER A 35 1.15 -2.77 13.79
CA SER A 35 0.26 -1.83 13.11
C SER A 35 0.60 -0.46 13.70
N GLU A 36 1.55 0.24 13.07
CA GLU A 36 1.55 1.68 13.18
C GLU A 36 0.19 2.12 12.64
N SER A 37 -0.74 2.43 13.54
CA SER A 37 -1.92 3.19 13.16
C SER A 37 -1.37 4.50 12.62
N VAL A 38 -1.32 4.64 11.29
CA VAL A 38 -0.87 5.89 10.66
C VAL A 38 -1.76 6.97 11.23
N ASN A 39 -1.20 7.74 12.15
CA ASN A 39 -1.91 8.77 12.87
C ASN A 39 -2.03 9.94 11.89
N LEU A 40 -3.18 10.04 11.20
CA LEU A 40 -3.43 11.09 10.21
C LEU A 40 -3.23 12.51 10.79
N ASP A 41 -3.23 12.66 12.12
CA ASP A 41 -3.16 13.95 12.81
C ASP A 41 -1.71 14.48 12.99
N GLN A 42 -0.68 13.69 12.67
CA GLN A 42 0.73 14.12 12.69
C GLN A 42 1.45 13.99 11.34
N VAL A 43 0.72 13.75 10.26
CA VAL A 43 1.34 13.66 8.95
C VAL A 43 1.55 15.08 8.41
N ASN A 44 2.81 15.50 8.31
CA ASN A 44 3.19 16.73 7.62
C ASN A 44 2.49 16.73 6.24
N VAL A 45 1.88 17.83 5.81
CA VAL A 45 0.94 17.85 4.66
C VAL A 45 1.55 17.20 3.40
N ASP A 46 2.86 17.35 3.22
CA ASP A 46 3.62 16.73 2.13
C ASP A 46 3.75 15.20 2.25
N GLN A 47 3.91 14.67 3.46
CA GLN A 47 3.93 13.23 3.72
C GLN A 47 2.52 12.62 3.58
N ALA A 48 1.47 13.38 3.89
CA ALA A 48 0.09 12.93 3.72
C ALA A 48 -0.26 12.87 2.24
N LYS A 49 0.21 13.86 1.48
CA LYS A 49 0.11 13.91 0.04
C LYS A 49 0.84 12.73 -0.62
N SER A 50 2.08 12.46 -0.24
CA SER A 50 2.84 11.34 -0.83
C SER A 50 2.20 9.98 -0.56
N MET A 51 1.65 9.78 0.65
CA MET A 51 0.93 8.55 0.98
C MET A 51 -0.38 8.43 0.20
N LYS A 52 -1.13 9.53 0.07
CA LYS A 52 -2.36 9.57 -0.74
C LYS A 52 -2.06 9.25 -2.21
N ASP A 53 -1.02 9.84 -2.76
CA ASP A 53 -0.61 9.62 -4.15
C ASP A 53 -0.16 8.16 -4.37
N PHE A 54 0.53 7.57 -3.38
CA PHE A 54 0.87 6.15 -3.38
C PHE A 54 -0.38 5.25 -3.40
N ILE A 55 -1.35 5.50 -2.51
CA ILE A 55 -2.60 4.71 -2.45
C ILE A 55 -3.39 4.83 -3.76
N MET A 56 -3.47 6.03 -4.33
CA MET A 56 -4.13 6.25 -5.63
C MET A 56 -3.43 5.48 -6.76
N SER A 57 -2.10 5.49 -6.80
CA SER A 57 -1.33 4.74 -7.78
C SER A 57 -1.47 3.23 -7.60
N TYR A 58 -1.45 2.76 -6.35
CA TYR A 58 -1.65 1.35 -6.01
C TYR A 58 -3.01 0.85 -6.47
N ASN A 59 -4.09 1.58 -6.19
CA ASN A 59 -5.44 1.21 -6.63
C ASN A 59 -5.53 1.13 -8.16
N LYS A 60 -4.86 2.05 -8.85
CA LYS A 60 -4.85 2.04 -10.32
C LYS A 60 -4.07 0.83 -10.88
N LEU A 61 -2.92 0.54 -10.29
CA LEU A 61 -2.12 -0.63 -10.63
C LEU A 61 -2.90 -1.92 -10.40
N SER A 62 -3.55 -2.06 -9.24
CA SER A 62 -4.32 -3.27 -8.91
C SER A 62 -5.49 -3.48 -9.86
N GLU A 63 -6.22 -2.42 -10.21
CA GLU A 63 -7.32 -2.49 -11.19
C GLU A 63 -6.81 -2.93 -12.56
N LEU A 64 -5.71 -2.32 -13.03
CA LEU A 64 -5.16 -2.60 -14.35
C LEU A 64 -4.66 -4.04 -14.45
N CYS A 65 -3.84 -4.48 -13.49
CA CYS A 65 -3.33 -5.85 -13.52
C CYS A 65 -4.41 -6.90 -13.27
N PHE A 66 -5.45 -6.60 -12.48
CA PHE A 66 -6.57 -7.50 -12.33
C PHE A 66 -7.32 -7.69 -13.66
N ASN A 67 -7.65 -6.59 -14.35
CA ASN A 67 -8.35 -6.64 -15.63
C ASN A 67 -7.54 -7.31 -16.75
N ASP A 68 -6.21 -7.16 -16.74
CA ASP A 68 -5.34 -7.70 -17.79
C ASP A 68 -4.93 -9.16 -17.53
N CYS A 69 -4.81 -9.58 -16.26
CA CYS A 69 -4.23 -10.88 -15.90
C CYS A 69 -5.20 -11.90 -15.29
N VAL A 70 -6.38 -11.49 -14.81
CA VAL A 70 -7.37 -12.43 -14.29
C VAL A 70 -8.42 -12.68 -15.36
N TRP A 71 -8.33 -13.84 -16.01
CA TRP A 71 -9.21 -14.22 -17.11
C TRP A 71 -10.04 -15.46 -16.80
N ASP A 72 -9.66 -16.26 -15.80
CA ASP A 72 -10.34 -17.50 -15.46
C ASP A 72 -11.05 -17.43 -14.10
N PHE A 73 -12.38 -17.52 -14.14
CA PHE A 73 -13.24 -17.49 -12.96
C PHE A 73 -13.80 -18.87 -12.59
N THR A 74 -13.26 -19.96 -13.15
CA THR A 74 -13.73 -21.33 -12.87
C THR A 74 -13.29 -21.85 -11.50
N THR A 75 -12.22 -21.28 -10.92
CA THR A 75 -11.68 -21.67 -9.62
C THR A 75 -11.53 -20.46 -8.70
N ARG A 76 -11.71 -20.66 -7.39
CA ARG A 76 -11.48 -19.60 -6.38
C ARG A 76 -10.00 -19.22 -6.24
N ASN A 77 -9.09 -20.09 -6.65
CA ASN A 77 -7.66 -19.87 -6.59
C ASN A 77 -7.15 -19.30 -7.91
N VAL A 78 -6.17 -18.39 -7.81
CA VAL A 78 -5.46 -17.82 -8.96
C VAL A 78 -4.60 -18.92 -9.60
N LYS A 79 -4.64 -19.04 -10.93
CA LYS A 79 -3.80 -20.01 -11.65
C LYS A 79 -2.35 -19.52 -11.71
N GLU A 80 -1.40 -20.43 -11.80
CA GLU A 80 0.04 -20.09 -11.89
C GLU A 80 0.36 -19.16 -13.08
N GLN A 81 -0.39 -19.27 -14.18
CA GLN A 81 -0.25 -18.39 -15.35
C GLN A 81 -0.71 -16.95 -15.06
N GLU A 82 -1.81 -16.79 -14.32
CA GLU A 82 -2.35 -15.49 -13.91
C GLU A 82 -1.44 -14.83 -12.87
N ASP A 83 -0.88 -15.62 -11.95
CA ASP A 83 0.10 -15.16 -10.95
C ASP A 83 1.38 -14.63 -11.63
N LYS A 84 1.95 -15.40 -12.57
CA LYS A 84 3.08 -14.94 -13.41
C LYS A 84 2.73 -13.68 -14.20
N CYS A 85 1.52 -13.58 -14.73
CA CYS A 85 1.06 -12.38 -15.43
C CYS A 85 1.02 -11.17 -14.48
N ALA A 86 0.44 -11.31 -13.28
CA ALA A 86 0.30 -10.23 -12.32
C ALA A 86 1.65 -9.66 -11.86
N VAL A 87 2.64 -10.53 -11.63
CA VAL A 87 4.03 -10.12 -11.31
C VAL A 87 4.65 -9.33 -12.46
N ASN A 88 4.56 -9.84 -13.69
CA ASN A 88 5.10 -9.17 -14.87
C ASN A 88 4.37 -7.85 -15.18
N CYS A 89 3.06 -7.81 -14.99
CA CYS A 89 2.24 -6.60 -15.15
C CYS A 89 2.70 -5.52 -14.18
N THR A 90 2.89 -5.87 -12.91
CA THR A 90 3.37 -4.95 -11.87
C THR A 90 4.74 -4.39 -12.21
N GLU A 91 5.69 -5.25 -12.58
CA GLU A 91 7.04 -4.81 -12.96
C GLU A 91 7.03 -3.89 -14.19
N LYS A 92 6.24 -4.24 -15.21
CA LYS A 92 6.08 -3.43 -16.41
C LYS A 92 5.45 -2.06 -16.09
N PHE A 93 4.44 -2.03 -15.24
CA PHE A 93 3.78 -0.79 -14.83
C PHE A 93 4.78 0.14 -14.12
N LEU A 94 5.52 -0.37 -13.13
CA LEU A 94 6.49 0.43 -12.37
C LEU A 94 7.60 0.98 -13.26
N LYS A 95 8.19 0.15 -14.14
CA LYS A 95 9.21 0.59 -15.11
C LYS A 95 8.67 1.64 -16.08
N THR A 96 7.43 1.47 -16.54
CA THR A 96 6.78 2.42 -17.44
C THR A 96 6.50 3.74 -16.73
N HIS A 97 5.98 3.69 -15.51
CA HIS A 97 5.71 4.87 -14.69
C HIS A 97 6.98 5.68 -14.45
N GLN A 98 8.09 5.04 -14.07
CA GLN A 98 9.39 5.71 -13.90
C GLN A 98 9.88 6.38 -15.19
N ARG A 99 9.80 5.69 -16.33
CA ARG A 99 10.19 6.26 -17.64
C ARG A 99 9.33 7.46 -18.02
N ILE A 100 8.01 7.37 -17.83
CA ILE A 100 7.09 8.48 -18.11
C ILE A 100 7.43 9.68 -17.23
N THR A 101 7.65 9.47 -15.93
CA THR A 101 8.05 10.54 -15.01
C THR A 101 9.36 11.21 -15.44
N GLN A 102 10.37 10.42 -15.82
CA GLN A 102 11.64 10.97 -16.31
C GLN A 102 11.44 11.87 -17.54
N ARG A 103 10.69 11.38 -18.55
CA ARG A 103 10.41 12.19 -19.74
C ARG A 103 9.58 13.42 -19.42
N PHE A 104 8.58 13.30 -18.54
CA PHE A 104 7.77 14.43 -18.11
C PHE A 104 8.63 15.52 -17.44
N GLN A 105 9.57 15.14 -16.57
CA GLN A 105 10.50 16.08 -15.95
C GLN A 105 11.40 16.78 -16.99
N GLU A 106 11.94 16.04 -17.97
CA GLU A 106 12.71 16.61 -19.08
C GLU A 106 11.88 17.67 -19.84
N TYR A 107 10.62 17.36 -20.16
CA TYR A 107 9.71 18.30 -20.81
C TYR A 107 9.40 19.54 -19.96
N GLN A 108 9.19 19.38 -18.65
CA GLN A 108 8.92 20.50 -17.75
C GLN A 108 10.12 21.46 -17.68
N ILE A 109 11.35 20.95 -17.69
CA ILE A 109 12.57 21.78 -17.70
C ILE A 109 12.63 22.60 -19.00
N ILE A 110 12.47 21.95 -20.15
CA ILE A 110 12.50 22.61 -21.47
C ILE A 110 11.38 23.66 -21.59
N ALA A 111 10.17 23.34 -21.13
CA ALA A 111 9.04 24.26 -21.15
C ALA A 111 9.30 25.50 -20.28
N ASN A 112 9.86 25.31 -19.09
CA ASN A 112 10.20 26.42 -18.20
C ASN A 112 11.32 27.30 -18.78
N GLU A 113 12.34 26.73 -19.41
CA GLU A 113 13.39 27.50 -20.12
C GLU A 113 12.80 28.35 -21.25
N ASN A 114 11.87 27.79 -22.04
CA ASN A 114 11.17 28.51 -23.10
C ASN A 114 10.30 29.66 -22.56
N VAL A 115 9.62 29.45 -21.42
CA VAL A 115 8.83 30.49 -20.75
C VAL A 115 9.75 31.60 -20.23
N LEU A 116 10.86 31.28 -19.57
CA LEU A 116 11.83 32.26 -19.07
C LEU A 116 12.44 33.09 -20.22
N ALA A 117 12.78 32.45 -21.35
CA ALA A 117 13.28 33.13 -22.53
C ALA A 117 12.21 34.05 -23.17
N ALA A 118 10.93 33.67 -23.13
CA ALA A 118 9.83 34.51 -23.60
C ALA A 118 9.59 35.72 -22.67
N THR A 119 9.68 35.53 -21.35
CA THR A 119 9.55 36.61 -20.36
C THR A 119 10.70 37.62 -20.47
N GLN A 120 11.93 37.16 -20.68
CA GLN A 120 13.10 38.05 -20.89
C GLN A 120 12.96 38.91 -22.16
N LYS A 121 12.41 38.36 -23.25
CA LYS A 121 12.16 39.11 -24.50
C LYS A 121 11.09 40.19 -24.35
N LEU A 122 10.13 40.01 -23.45
CA LEU A 122 9.08 41.01 -23.17
C LEU A 122 9.57 42.12 -22.21
N GLY A 123 10.46 41.79 -21.26
CA GLY A 123 11.07 42.77 -20.35
C GLY A 123 12.01 43.78 -21.05
N GLY A 124 12.55 43.45 -22.23
CA GLY A 124 13.43 44.33 -23.01
C GLY A 124 12.74 45.29 -23.99
N LYS A 125 11.40 45.21 -24.16
CA LYS A 125 10.64 46.02 -25.14
C LYS A 125 9.82 47.17 -24.54
N GLN A 126 9.94 47.44 -23.24
CA GLN A 126 9.25 48.56 -22.56
C GLN A 126 10.12 49.81 -22.38
N VAL A 127 11.29 49.88 -23.03
CA VAL A 127 12.12 51.11 -23.07
C VAL A 127 12.53 51.37 -24.51
N GLN A 128 11.58 51.79 -25.35
CA GLN A 128 11.84 52.77 -26.41
C GLN A 128 10.55 53.47 -26.81
#